data_AF-A0A8J4PS85-F1
#
_entry.id   AF-A0A8J4PS85-F1
#
_cell.length_a   1.000
_cell.length_b   1.000
_cell.length_c   1.000
_cell.angle_alpha   90.00
_cell.angle_beta   90.00
_cell.angle_gamma   90.00
#
_symmetry.space_group_name_H-M   'P 1'
#
loop_
_entity.id
_entity.type
_entity.pdbx_description
1 polymer ?
#
loop_
_entity_poly.entity_id
_entity_poly.type
_entity_poly.pdbx_seq_one_letter_code
_entity_poly.pdbx_strand_id
1 'polypeptide(L)'
;MSQYLDTCIPTGLFPDSLTSLTATFNKANQPMIPNILPPNLTYLKIASHISNLLMEPGFIPANVTKLSLHLMKYNQSLVENVIPPSVKELHIAIIPKENRNYNIPTSVKIIKYIGGKPLTQSMVPNRSIDNILFIDYGFWKTQTCINN
;
A
#
# COMPACT_ATOMS: atom_id res chain seq x y z
N MET A 1 24.70 4.27 8.11
CA MET A 1 25.04 3.09 7.29
C MET A 1 23.76 2.28 7.11
N SER A 2 23.01 2.56 6.04
CA SER A 2 21.73 1.92 5.74
C SER A 2 21.97 0.49 5.29
N GLN A 3 21.56 -0.50 6.08
CA GLN A 3 21.68 -1.90 5.70
C GLN A 3 20.79 -2.15 4.47
N TYR A 4 21.43 -2.54 3.37
CA TYR A 4 20.79 -2.84 2.10
C TYR A 4 20.10 -4.20 2.20
N LEU A 5 18.80 -4.25 1.92
CA LEU A 5 18.03 -5.50 1.79
C LEU A 5 18.37 -6.16 0.44
N ASP A 6 19.59 -6.68 0.30
CA ASP A 6 20.01 -7.55 -0.81
C ASP A 6 20.07 -9.03 -0.38
N THR A 7 19.56 -9.35 0.80
CA THR A 7 19.63 -10.67 1.42
C THR A 7 18.23 -11.24 1.58
N CYS A 8 18.02 -12.49 1.14
CA CYS A 8 16.89 -13.30 1.60
C CYS A 8 16.77 -13.11 3.10
N ILE A 9 15.67 -12.52 3.58
CA ILE A 9 15.46 -12.34 5.01
C ILE A 9 15.28 -13.74 5.59
N PRO A 10 16.22 -14.26 6.41
CA PRO A 10 16.08 -15.58 6.97
C PRO A 10 14.82 -15.63 7.85
N THR A 11 14.06 -16.72 7.74
CA THR A 11 12.97 -17.01 8.68
C THR A 11 13.51 -16.97 10.11
N GLY A 12 12.92 -16.13 10.98
CA GLY A 12 13.38 -15.92 12.36
C GLY A 12 14.15 -14.62 12.62
N LEU A 13 14.32 -13.75 11.62
CA LEU A 13 14.98 -12.44 11.82
C LEU A 13 14.10 -11.42 12.59
N PHE A 14 12.80 -11.63 12.60
CA PHE A 14 11.84 -10.78 13.30
C PHE A 14 11.37 -11.46 14.59
N PRO A 15 11.21 -10.71 15.69
CA PRO A 15 10.60 -11.26 16.89
C PRO A 15 9.13 -11.64 16.62
N ASP A 16 8.66 -12.73 17.20
CA ASP A 16 7.27 -13.22 17.01
C ASP A 16 6.21 -12.21 17.45
N SER A 17 6.59 -11.27 18.33
CA SER A 17 5.77 -10.16 18.82
C SER A 17 5.72 -8.95 17.88
N LEU A 18 6.41 -8.99 16.73
CA LEU A 18 6.41 -7.87 15.78
C LEU A 18 5.05 -7.72 15.11
N THR A 19 4.32 -6.67 15.49
CA THR A 19 2.99 -6.36 14.94
C THR A 19 3.00 -5.21 13.95
N SER A 20 4.10 -4.44 13.90
CA SER A 20 4.24 -3.22 13.10
C SER A 20 5.59 -3.19 12.41
N LEU A 21 5.60 -2.98 11.09
CA LEU A 21 6.82 -2.91 10.31
C LEU A 21 6.80 -1.75 9.31
N THR A 22 7.93 -1.07 9.16
CA THR A 22 8.18 -0.15 8.04
C THR A 22 9.29 -0.73 7.16
N ALA A 23 8.94 -1.08 5.93
CA ALA A 23 9.86 -1.61 4.92
C ALA A 23 10.14 -0.52 3.87
N THR A 24 11.42 -0.22 3.64
CA THR A 24 11.86 0.81 2.68
C THR A 24 12.68 0.17 1.58
N PHE A 25 12.33 0.45 0.31
CA PHE A 25 12.92 -0.16 -0.88
C PHE A 25 13.62 0.90 -1.73
N ASN A 26 14.94 0.74 -1.87
CA ASN A 26 15.82 1.70 -2.55
C ASN A 26 16.46 1.14 -3.83
N LYS A 27 16.29 -0.16 -4.13
CA LYS A 27 16.88 -0.83 -5.30
C LYS A 27 15.80 -1.33 -6.27
N ALA A 28 15.91 -0.93 -7.53
CA ALA A 28 15.01 -1.34 -8.60
C ALA A 28 15.09 -2.84 -8.91
N ASN A 29 14.05 -3.40 -9.54
CA ASN A 29 13.97 -4.79 -10.01
C ASN A 29 14.08 -5.89 -8.93
N GLN A 30 13.92 -5.57 -7.64
CA GLN A 30 13.76 -6.58 -6.61
C GLN A 30 12.28 -6.96 -6.49
N PRO A 31 11.88 -8.21 -6.79
CA PRO A 31 10.51 -8.64 -6.57
C PRO A 31 10.23 -8.72 -5.06
N MET A 32 9.09 -8.18 -4.66
CA MET A 32 8.57 -8.32 -3.31
C MET A 32 7.83 -9.67 -3.24
N ILE A 33 8.54 -10.73 -2.87
CA ILE A 33 8.02 -12.10 -2.90
C ILE A 33 7.28 -12.50 -1.60
N PRO A 34 6.29 -13.41 -1.67
CA PRO A 34 5.53 -13.88 -0.51
C PRO A 34 6.39 -14.44 0.63
N ASN A 35 5.84 -14.44 1.85
CA ASN A 35 6.41 -15.06 3.05
C ASN A 35 7.73 -14.47 3.58
N ILE A 36 8.22 -13.35 3.03
CA ILE A 36 9.37 -12.61 3.57
C ILE A 36 8.99 -11.84 4.86
N LEU A 37 7.76 -11.35 4.92
CA LEU A 37 7.29 -10.52 6.03
C LEU A 37 6.70 -11.41 7.15
N PRO A 38 6.91 -11.04 8.42
CA PRO A 38 6.41 -11.83 9.53
C PRO A 38 4.87 -11.93 9.51
N PRO A 39 4.30 -13.10 9.82
CA PRO A 39 2.88 -13.37 9.63
C PRO A 39 1.99 -12.60 10.62
N ASN A 40 2.51 -12.18 11.77
CA ASN A 40 1.76 -11.50 12.83
C ASN A 40 1.62 -9.98 12.61
N LEU A 41 2.06 -9.45 11.47
CA LEU A 41 1.95 -8.04 11.17
C LEU A 41 0.49 -7.61 11.06
N THR A 42 0.13 -6.60 11.84
CA THR A 42 -1.17 -5.91 11.79
C THR A 42 -1.06 -4.56 11.07
N TYR A 43 0.13 -3.94 11.13
CA TYR A 43 0.47 -2.71 10.44
C TYR A 43 1.71 -2.88 9.56
N LEU A 44 1.59 -2.48 8.30
CA LEU A 44 2.70 -2.46 7.36
C LEU A 44 2.76 -1.11 6.65
N LYS A 45 3.95 -0.50 6.68
CA LYS A 45 4.30 0.64 5.83
C LYS A 45 5.34 0.20 4.80
N ILE A 46 5.03 0.41 3.52
CA ILE A 46 5.96 0.22 2.41
C ILE A 46 6.30 1.60 1.87
N ALA A 47 7.59 1.94 1.87
CA ALA A 47 8.10 3.18 1.30
C ALA A 47 9.06 2.87 0.15
N SER A 48 8.87 3.53 -0.99
CA SER A 48 9.77 3.37 -2.13
C SER A 48 9.81 4.59 -3.04
N HIS A 49 11.00 4.86 -3.57
CA HIS A 49 11.24 5.83 -4.63
C HIS A 49 11.52 5.15 -5.99
N ILE A 50 11.22 3.87 -6.11
CA ILE A 50 11.44 3.06 -7.31
C ILE A 50 10.20 3.14 -8.19
N SER A 51 10.40 3.30 -9.50
CA SER A 51 9.29 3.38 -10.45
C SER A 51 8.75 2.02 -10.90
N ASN A 52 9.62 1.02 -10.99
CA ASN A 52 9.36 -0.32 -11.47
C ASN A 52 9.33 -1.38 -10.36
N LEU A 53 8.84 -1.02 -9.17
CA LEU A 53 8.69 -1.95 -8.06
C LEU A 53 7.66 -3.03 -8.41
N LEU A 54 8.03 -4.31 -8.26
CA LEU A 54 7.13 -5.44 -8.51
C LEU A 54 6.54 -5.93 -7.19
N MET A 55 5.23 -5.78 -7.02
CA MET A 55 4.48 -6.28 -5.87
C MET A 55 3.66 -7.49 -6.29
N GLU A 56 4.00 -8.66 -5.77
CA GLU A 56 3.26 -9.89 -6.04
C GLU A 56 2.17 -10.13 -4.97
N PRO A 57 1.04 -10.77 -5.35
CA PRO A 57 0.05 -11.24 -4.38
C PRO A 57 0.70 -12.11 -3.30
N GLY A 58 0.33 -11.89 -2.03
CA GLY A 58 0.89 -12.63 -0.90
C GLY A 58 2.18 -12.05 -0.31
N PHE A 59 2.77 -11.01 -0.92
CA PHE A 59 3.85 -10.25 -0.27
C PHE A 59 3.41 -9.61 1.04
N ILE A 60 2.23 -8.97 1.04
CA ILE A 60 1.63 -8.35 2.22
C ILE A 60 0.96 -9.47 3.03
N PRO A 61 1.34 -9.67 4.31
CA PRO A 61 0.74 -10.72 5.13
C PRO A 61 -0.77 -10.57 5.27
N ALA A 62 -1.47 -11.70 5.28
CA ALA A 62 -2.93 -11.73 5.35
C ALA A 62 -3.51 -11.15 6.66
N ASN A 63 -2.70 -10.93 7.71
CA ASN A 63 -3.15 -10.33 8.96
C ASN A 63 -3.06 -8.80 9.01
N VAL A 64 -2.50 -8.17 7.96
CA VAL A 64 -2.35 -6.70 7.91
C VAL A 64 -3.73 -6.05 7.79
N THR A 65 -4.10 -5.26 8.80
CA THR A 65 -5.36 -4.50 8.84
C THR A 65 -5.16 -3.04 8.45
N LYS A 66 -3.94 -2.52 8.65
CA LYS A 66 -3.55 -1.15 8.31
C LYS A 66 -2.35 -1.16 7.37
N LEU A 67 -2.54 -0.64 6.16
CA LEU A 67 -1.51 -0.61 5.12
C LEU A 67 -1.20 0.82 4.72
N SER A 68 0.09 1.17 4.66
CA SER A 68 0.56 2.47 4.15
C SER A 68 1.52 2.27 2.98
N LEU A 69 1.10 2.69 1.78
CA LEU A 69 1.88 2.62 0.54
C LEU A 69 2.40 4.02 0.18
N HIS A 70 3.68 4.28 0.44
CA HIS A 70 4.36 5.53 0.10
C HIS A 70 5.26 5.31 -1.12
N LEU A 71 4.68 5.31 -2.32
CA LEU A 71 5.34 4.90 -3.56
C LEU A 71 5.46 6.09 -4.54
N MET A 72 6.38 7.01 -4.23
CA MET A 72 6.46 8.34 -4.87
C MET A 72 6.75 8.31 -6.38
N LYS A 73 7.53 7.33 -6.86
CA LYS A 73 7.85 7.21 -8.29
C LYS A 73 7.14 6.06 -8.99
N TYR A 74 6.28 5.33 -8.28
CA TYR A 74 5.64 4.10 -8.77
C TYR A 74 4.88 4.35 -10.06
N ASN A 75 5.16 3.53 -11.09
CA ASN A 75 4.62 3.73 -12.42
C ASN A 75 3.74 2.57 -12.92
N GLN A 76 3.51 1.55 -12.08
CA GLN A 76 2.81 0.32 -12.46
C GLN A 76 1.38 0.30 -11.89
N SER A 77 0.56 -0.65 -12.35
CA SER A 77 -0.74 -0.94 -11.73
C SER A 77 -0.54 -1.93 -10.59
N LEU A 78 -1.34 -1.84 -9.53
CA LEU A 78 -1.41 -2.92 -8.54
C LEU A 78 -2.28 -4.02 -9.12
N VAL A 79 -1.74 -5.23 -9.24
CA VAL A 79 -2.54 -6.39 -9.66
C VAL A 79 -3.51 -6.80 -8.55
N GLU A 80 -4.52 -7.58 -8.90
CA GLU A 80 -5.51 -8.08 -7.94
C GLU A 80 -4.82 -8.85 -6.80
N ASN A 81 -5.39 -8.77 -5.59
CA ASN A 81 -4.90 -9.45 -4.39
C ASN A 81 -3.51 -9.04 -3.87
N VAL A 82 -2.88 -8.00 -4.43
CA VAL A 82 -1.68 -7.39 -3.83
C VAL A 82 -2.01 -6.78 -2.47
N ILE A 83 -3.11 -6.03 -2.41
CA ILE A 83 -3.67 -5.55 -1.15
C ILE A 83 -4.58 -6.67 -0.62
N PRO A 84 -4.30 -7.26 0.56
CA PRO A 84 -5.09 -8.36 1.06
C PRO A 84 -6.47 -7.90 1.56
N PRO A 85 -7.49 -8.78 1.53
CA PRO A 85 -8.87 -8.46 1.95
C PRO A 85 -9.03 -8.24 3.46
N SER A 86 -7.96 -8.41 4.25
CA SER A 86 -7.90 -8.05 5.66
C SER A 86 -7.74 -6.55 5.89
N VAL A 87 -7.19 -5.81 4.91
CA VAL A 87 -6.93 -4.37 5.04
C VAL A 87 -8.24 -3.61 5.20
N LYS A 88 -8.32 -2.80 6.26
CA LYS A 88 -9.45 -1.94 6.61
C LYS A 88 -9.12 -0.45 6.47
N GLU A 89 -7.88 -0.09 6.77
CA GLU A 89 -7.36 1.27 6.63
C GLU A 89 -6.19 1.27 5.63
N LEU A 90 -6.32 2.07 4.58
CA LEU A 90 -5.35 2.17 3.50
C LEU A 90 -4.89 3.61 3.35
N HIS A 91 -3.59 3.85 3.54
CA HIS A 91 -2.95 5.12 3.26
C HIS A 91 -2.13 5.00 1.98
N ILE A 92 -2.49 5.75 0.95
CA ILE A 92 -1.80 5.78 -0.33
C ILE A 92 -1.18 7.16 -0.51
N ALA A 93 0.15 7.20 -0.57
CA ALA A 93 0.89 8.37 -1.03
C ALA A 93 1.60 7.98 -2.33
N ILE A 94 0.96 8.30 -3.46
CA ILE A 94 1.42 7.95 -4.82
C ILE A 94 1.12 9.13 -5.73
N ILE A 95 2.04 9.48 -6.61
CA ILE A 95 1.77 10.42 -7.71
C ILE A 95 1.09 9.62 -8.82
N PRO A 96 -0.23 9.75 -9.02
CA PRO A 96 -0.96 8.94 -9.98
C PRO A 96 -0.49 9.31 -11.39
N LYS A 97 -0.19 8.28 -12.17
CA LYS A 97 -0.08 8.39 -13.63
C LYS A 97 -1.39 7.92 -14.25
N GLU A 98 -1.72 8.47 -15.42
CA GLU A 98 -2.97 8.19 -16.12
C GLU A 98 -3.14 6.68 -16.39
N ASN A 99 -4.39 6.21 -16.37
CA ASN A 99 -4.79 4.83 -16.70
C ASN A 99 -4.20 3.73 -15.80
N ARG A 100 -3.95 4.01 -14.51
CA ARG A 100 -3.52 2.99 -13.53
C ARG A 100 -4.67 2.55 -12.63
N ASN A 101 -4.71 1.24 -12.38
CA ASN A 101 -5.64 0.61 -11.46
C ASN A 101 -4.88 0.19 -10.20
N TYR A 102 -5.47 0.45 -9.03
CA TYR A 102 -4.91 0.11 -7.73
C TYR A 102 -5.62 -1.08 -7.07
N ASN A 103 -6.66 -1.63 -7.69
CA ASN A 103 -7.39 -2.83 -7.26
C ASN A 103 -7.64 -2.85 -5.74
N ILE A 104 -8.14 -1.72 -5.22
CA ILE A 104 -8.39 -1.57 -3.78
C ILE A 104 -9.51 -2.55 -3.37
N PRO A 105 -9.29 -3.44 -2.40
CA PRO A 105 -10.29 -4.41 -1.98
C PRO A 105 -11.50 -3.74 -1.34
N THR A 106 -12.68 -4.35 -1.49
CA THR A 106 -13.91 -3.89 -0.83
C THR A 106 -13.80 -3.89 0.70
N SER A 107 -12.88 -4.63 1.30
CA SER A 107 -12.68 -4.62 2.75
C SER A 107 -12.22 -3.27 3.32
N VAL A 108 -11.68 -2.39 2.47
CA VAL A 108 -11.10 -1.10 2.86
C VAL A 108 -12.22 -0.10 3.14
N LYS A 109 -12.31 0.34 4.40
CA LYS A 109 -13.32 1.28 4.89
C LYS A 109 -12.82 2.72 4.92
N ILE A 110 -11.53 2.89 5.15
CA ILE A 110 -10.88 4.19 5.30
C ILE A 110 -9.75 4.28 4.28
N ILE A 111 -9.82 5.28 3.42
CA ILE A 111 -8.75 5.61 2.48
C ILE A 111 -8.22 7.00 2.83
N LYS A 112 -6.92 7.07 3.12
CA LYS A 112 -6.16 8.33 3.17
C LYS A 112 -5.35 8.41 1.89
N TYR A 113 -5.55 9.44 1.10
CA TYR A 113 -4.89 9.56 -0.20
C TYR A 113 -4.12 10.87 -0.30
N ILE A 114 -2.86 10.78 -0.74
CA ILE A 114 -1.97 11.90 -1.04
C ILE A 114 -1.42 11.70 -2.45
N GLY A 115 -1.83 12.53 -3.41
CA GLY A 115 -1.38 12.32 -4.79
C GLY A 115 -1.60 13.44 -5.80
N GLY A 116 -1.96 14.65 -5.38
CA GLY A 116 -2.06 15.80 -6.29
C GLY A 116 -3.18 15.74 -7.34
N LYS A 117 -3.88 14.60 -7.50
CA LYS A 117 -5.11 14.45 -8.28
C LYS A 117 -6.13 13.62 -7.49
N PRO A 118 -7.43 13.93 -7.53
CA PRO A 118 -8.46 13.12 -6.87
C PRO A 118 -8.45 11.66 -7.32
N LEU A 119 -8.81 10.74 -6.41
CA LEU A 119 -9.10 9.35 -6.76
C LEU A 119 -10.29 9.28 -7.72
N THR A 120 -10.20 8.42 -8.73
CA THR A 120 -11.31 8.18 -9.69
C THR A 120 -12.06 6.90 -9.33
N GLN A 121 -13.31 6.75 -9.80
CA GLN A 121 -14.16 5.59 -9.48
C GLN A 121 -13.52 4.24 -9.87
N SER A 122 -12.62 4.22 -10.85
CA SER A 122 -11.89 3.01 -11.24
C SER A 122 -10.80 2.61 -10.24
N MET A 123 -10.39 3.51 -9.35
CA MET A 123 -9.36 3.27 -8.34
C MET A 123 -9.94 2.80 -7.01
N VAL A 124 -11.23 3.06 -6.76
CA VAL A 124 -11.91 2.77 -5.50
C VAL A 124 -13.04 1.75 -5.68
N PRO A 125 -13.17 0.77 -4.78
CA PRO A 125 -14.25 -0.21 -4.85
C PRO A 125 -15.61 0.47 -4.72
N ASN A 126 -16.49 0.17 -5.67
CA ASN A 126 -17.76 0.85 -5.91
C ASN A 126 -18.81 0.78 -4.77
N ARG A 127 -18.55 0.07 -3.65
CA ARG A 127 -19.60 -0.27 -2.67
C ARG A 127 -19.22 -0.30 -1.19
N SER A 128 -17.99 0.03 -0.79
CA SER A 128 -17.55 -0.31 0.58
C SER A 128 -16.65 0.69 1.28
N ILE A 129 -16.59 1.93 0.80
CA ILE A 129 -15.77 2.95 1.44
C ILE A 129 -16.68 3.87 2.26
N ASP A 130 -16.50 3.81 3.57
CA ASP A 130 -17.21 4.67 4.52
C ASP A 130 -16.63 6.10 4.49
N ASN A 131 -15.31 6.22 4.32
CA ASN A 131 -14.61 7.50 4.41
C ASN A 131 -13.39 7.56 3.47
N ILE A 132 -13.37 8.57 2.59
CA ILE A 132 -12.19 8.95 1.79
C ILE A 132 -11.68 10.29 2.29
N LEU A 133 -10.45 10.33 2.80
CA LEU A 133 -9.73 11.54 3.11
C LEU A 133 -8.73 11.83 1.99
N PHE A 134 -9.00 12.88 1.23
CA PHE A 134 -8.09 13.39 0.21
C PHE A 134 -7.22 14.50 0.81
N ILE A 135 -5.91 14.37 0.69
CA ILE A 135 -4.93 15.36 1.13
C ILE A 135 -4.14 15.78 -0.10
N ASP A 136 -4.40 16.98 -0.59
CA ASP A 136 -3.59 17.59 -1.65
C ASP A 136 -2.37 18.28 -1.04
N TYR A 137 -1.26 18.37 -1.77
CA TYR A 137 -0.06 19.11 -1.37
C TYR A 137 -0.26 20.63 -1.30
N GLY A 138 -1.51 21.12 -1.42
CA GLY A 138 -1.85 22.55 -1.30
C GLY A 138 -3.09 22.88 -0.47
N PHE A 139 -4.02 21.96 -0.22
CA PHE A 139 -5.27 22.25 0.50
C PHE A 139 -5.87 21.00 1.14
N TRP A 140 -6.36 21.12 2.38
CA TRP A 140 -7.22 20.10 3.00
C TRP A 140 -8.59 20.15 2.29
N LYS A 141 -8.84 19.23 1.36
CA LYS A 141 -10.18 19.03 0.80
C LYS A 141 -10.69 17.66 1.22
N THR A 142 -11.58 17.62 2.19
CA THR A 142 -12.39 16.43 2.46
C THR A 142 -13.35 16.23 1.29
N GLN A 143 -13.13 15.22 0.46
CA GLN A 143 -14.11 14.78 -0.52
C GLN A 143 -14.85 13.58 0.08
N THR A 144 -15.96 13.85 0.77
CA THR A 144 -16.90 12.81 1.15
C THR A 144 -17.64 12.39 -0.12
N CYS A 145 -17.38 11.18 -0.63
CA CYS A 145 -18.25 10.60 -1.64
C CYS A 145 -19.57 10.25 -0.95
N ILE A 146 -20.61 11.04 -1.21
CA ILE A 146 -21.98 10.70 -0.83
C ILE A 146 -22.39 9.62 -1.84
N ASN A 147 -22.52 8.38 -1.37
CA ASN A 147 -23.12 7.31 -2.17
C ASN A 147 -24.60 7.68 -2.42
N ASN A 148 -24.97 7.84 -3.69
CA ASN A 148 -26.36 7.72 -4.15
C ASN A 148 -26.63 6.28 -4.54
#